data_AF-A0A1W9TWI8-F1
#
_entry.id   AF-A0A1W9TWI8-F1
#
_cell.length_a   1.000
_cell.length_b   1.000
_cell.length_c   1.000
_cell.angle_alpha   90.00
_cell.angle_beta   90.00
_cell.angle_gamma   90.00
#
_symmetry.space_group_name_H-M   'P 1'
#
loop_
_entity.id
_entity.type
_entity.pdbx_description
1 polymer ?
#
loop_
_entity_poly.entity_id
_entity_poly.type
_entity_poly.pdbx_seq_one_letter_code
_entity_poly.pdbx_strand_id
1 'polypeptide(L)'
;MNGISSVGNRVSLAQIQPPGRVATGEKGFYDRLKTAVKDVNNRQIIADESTQQVIQGKLGIHEGMLKIQEADISLRLLIQVRGKAMEAYKEIIKMPI
;
A
#
# COMPACT_ATOMS: atom_id res chain seq x y z
N MET A 1 -68.48 -11.47 -2.03
CA MET A 1 -67.62 -10.76 -2.99
C MET A 1 -67.28 -9.42 -2.40
N ASN A 2 -66.01 -9.19 -2.04
CA ASN A 2 -65.38 -7.87 -2.10
C ASN A 2 -63.87 -8.10 -2.21
N GLY A 3 -63.28 -7.34 -3.13
CA GLY A 3 -62.07 -7.67 -3.89
C GLY A 3 -60.79 -7.65 -3.07
N ILE A 4 -59.93 -8.57 -3.46
CA ILE A 4 -58.60 -8.85 -2.96
C ILE A 4 -57.62 -7.85 -3.58
N SER A 5 -56.58 -7.49 -2.83
CA SER A 5 -55.23 -7.12 -3.30
C SER A 5 -55.07 -5.92 -4.23
N SER A 6 -54.45 -4.86 -3.70
CA SER A 6 -53.57 -4.01 -4.51
C SER A 6 -52.54 -3.31 -3.61
N VAL A 7 -51.35 -3.90 -3.58
CA VAL A 7 -50.03 -3.24 -3.72
C VAL A 7 -49.85 -1.94 -2.91
N GLY A 8 -49.05 -1.92 -1.85
CA GLY A 8 -47.66 -2.35 -1.85
C GLY A 8 -46.77 -1.11 -1.69
N ASN A 9 -46.45 -0.83 -0.44
CA ASN A 9 -45.44 0.12 0.03
C ASN A 9 -44.16 0.07 -0.83
N ARG A 10 -44.02 0.97 -1.80
CA ARG A 10 -42.82 1.10 -2.64
C ARG A 10 -42.48 2.56 -2.89
N VAL A 11 -42.10 3.26 -1.84
CA VAL A 11 -41.02 4.24 -1.98
C VAL A 11 -40.07 3.97 -0.82
N SER A 12 -39.21 2.97 -1.04
CA SER A 12 -38.00 2.79 -0.26
C SER A 12 -37.24 4.11 -0.33
N LEU A 13 -37.20 4.82 0.79
CA LEU A 13 -36.23 5.86 1.05
C LEU A 13 -34.87 5.21 0.80
N ALA A 14 -34.27 5.49 -0.35
CA ALA A 14 -32.90 5.16 -0.62
C ALA A 14 -32.09 5.87 0.47
N GLN A 15 -31.77 5.14 1.53
CA GLN A 15 -30.72 5.49 2.46
C GLN A 15 -29.50 5.74 1.59
N ILE A 16 -29.15 7.01 1.40
CA ILE A 16 -27.83 7.41 0.95
C ILE A 16 -26.91 6.91 2.05
N GLN A 17 -26.36 5.73 1.84
CA GLN A 17 -25.35 5.15 2.70
C GLN A 17 -24.18 6.15 2.70
N PRO A 18 -23.75 6.68 3.86
CA PRO A 18 -22.55 7.50 3.89
C PRO A 18 -21.38 6.66 3.34
N PRO A 19 -20.44 7.25 2.58
CA PRO A 19 -19.27 6.55 2.08
C PRO A 19 -18.37 6.23 3.29
N GLY A 20 -18.62 5.10 3.94
CA GLY A 20 -18.11 4.88 5.28
C GLY A 20 -18.23 3.43 5.71
N ARG A 21 -17.65 2.52 4.92
CA ARG A 21 -17.13 1.23 5.39
C ARG A 21 -16.23 0.63 4.31
N VAL A 22 -14.97 1.02 4.34
CA VAL A 22 -13.90 0.20 3.75
C VAL A 22 -13.95 -1.15 4.43
N ALA A 23 -14.23 -2.20 3.65
CA ALA A 23 -14.29 -3.57 4.12
C ALA A 23 -12.96 -3.95 4.78
N THR A 24 -13.01 -4.33 6.06
CA THR A 24 -11.85 -4.71 6.91
C THR A 24 -11.32 -6.12 6.61
N GLY A 25 -11.35 -6.55 5.35
CA GLY A 25 -10.91 -7.88 4.92
C GLY A 25 -9.55 -7.91 4.21
N GLU A 26 -9.13 -6.81 3.57
CA GLU A 26 -7.82 -6.70 2.94
C GLU A 26 -6.89 -5.83 3.80
N LYS A 27 -5.61 -6.23 3.90
CA LYS A 27 -4.55 -5.41 4.51
C LYS A 27 -4.63 -3.99 3.94
N GLY A 28 -4.87 -3.02 4.81
CA GLY A 28 -5.04 -1.62 4.45
C GLY A 28 -3.77 -1.05 3.82
N PHE A 29 -3.89 0.09 3.15
CA PHE A 29 -2.74 0.79 2.56
C PHE A 29 -1.59 0.98 3.55
N TYR A 30 -1.91 1.34 4.80
CA TYR A 30 -0.91 1.49 5.88
C TYR A 30 -0.12 0.19 6.14
N ASP A 31 -0.79 -0.95 6.21
CA ASP A 31 -0.12 -2.24 6.46
C ASP A 31 0.77 -2.65 5.29
N ARG A 32 0.32 -2.37 4.05
CA ARG A 32 1.12 -2.60 2.84
C ARG A 32 2.35 -1.70 2.82
N LEU A 33 2.19 -0.40 3.11
CA LEU A 33 3.31 0.55 3.20
C LEU A 33 4.29 0.16 4.29
N LYS A 34 3.80 -0.22 5.48
CA LYS A 34 4.63 -0.69 6.60
C LYS A 34 5.43 -1.94 6.22
N THR A 35 4.81 -2.87 5.49
CA THR A 35 5.49 -4.07 4.99
C THR A 35 6.57 -3.70 3.97
N ALA A 36 6.24 -2.84 3.00
CA ALA A 36 7.18 -2.38 1.99
C ALA A 36 8.41 -1.67 2.60
N VAL A 37 8.22 -0.85 3.64
CA VAL A 37 9.33 -0.22 4.37
C VAL A 37 10.25 -1.28 5.00
N LYS A 38 9.68 -2.30 5.65
CA LYS A 38 10.45 -3.41 6.22
C LYS A 38 11.21 -4.20 5.15
N ASP A 39 10.55 -4.47 4.02
CA ASP A 39 11.16 -5.21 2.92
C ASP A 39 12.35 -4.44 2.32
N VAL A 40 12.21 -3.12 2.13
CA VAL A 40 13.30 -2.25 1.66
C VAL A 40 14.46 -2.22 2.67
N ASN A 41 14.16 -2.18 3.98
CA ASN A 41 15.19 -2.26 5.01
C ASN A 41 15.94 -3.60 4.96
N ASN A 42 15.22 -4.72 4.84
CA ASN A 42 15.83 -6.04 4.73
C ASN A 42 16.72 -6.15 3.47
N ARG A 43 16.27 -5.59 2.34
CA ARG A 43 17.07 -5.54 1.11
C ARG A 43 18.36 -4.74 1.28
N GLN A 44 18.34 -3.64 2.03
CA GLN A 44 19.56 -2.88 2.35
C GLN A 44 20.53 -3.70 3.19
N ILE A 45 20.06 -4.38 4.24
CA ILE A 45 20.90 -5.26 5.07
C ILE A 45 21.53 -6.36 4.21
N ILE A 46 20.74 -7.00 3.33
CA ILE A 46 21.25 -8.03 2.41
C ILE A 46 22.29 -7.46 1.46
N ALA A 47 22.11 -6.23 0.96
CA ALA A 47 23.09 -5.57 0.10
C ALA A 47 24.41 -5.28 0.84
N ASP A 48 24.34 -4.84 2.09
CA ASP A 48 25.51 -4.61 2.94
C ASP A 48 26.27 -5.92 3.21
N GLU A 49 25.55 -6.99 3.57
CA GLU A 49 26.11 -8.33 3.75
C GLU A 49 26.74 -8.85 2.45
N SER A 50 26.05 -8.67 1.33
CA SER A 50 26.55 -9.08 0.01
C SER A 50 27.84 -8.34 -0.35
N THR A 51 27.94 -7.06 0.00
CA THR A 51 29.16 -6.27 -0.17
C THR A 51 30.32 -6.88 0.61
N GLN A 52 30.09 -7.27 1.86
CA GLN A 52 31.11 -7.94 2.68
C GLN A 52 31.51 -9.29 2.09
N GLN A 53 30.55 -10.07 1.58
CA GLN A 53 30.84 -11.37 0.97
C GLN A 53 31.63 -11.24 -0.34
N VAL A 54 31.37 -10.19 -1.14
CA VAL A 54 32.14 -9.89 -2.35
C VAL A 54 33.59 -9.55 -1.99
N ILE A 55 33.80 -8.69 -0.99
CA ILE A 55 35.15 -8.32 -0.53
C ILE A 55 35.92 -9.54 -0.02
N GLN A 56 35.22 -10.46 0.66
CA GLN A 56 35.80 -11.72 1.16
C GLN A 56 36.01 -12.77 0.06
N GLY A 57 35.60 -12.52 -1.19
CA GLY A 57 35.67 -13.47 -2.30
C GLY A 57 34.68 -14.64 -2.18
N LYS A 58 33.69 -14.56 -1.29
CA LYS A 58 32.66 -15.60 -1.06
C LYS A 58 31.46 -15.48 -2.00
N LEU A 59 31.21 -14.29 -2.53
CA LEU A 59 30.13 -13.98 -3.47
C LEU A 59 30.73 -13.35 -4.74
N GLY A 60 30.19 -13.69 -5.91
CA GLY A 60 30.62 -13.08 -7.16
C GLY A 60 30.27 -11.58 -7.19
N ILE A 61 31.16 -10.75 -7.76
CA ILE A 61 30.93 -9.30 -7.88
C ILE A 61 29.59 -9.00 -8.57
N HIS A 62 29.26 -9.73 -9.64
CA HIS A 62 27.99 -9.56 -10.36
C HIS A 62 26.77 -9.82 -9.48
N GLU A 63 26.80 -10.86 -8.64
CA GLU A 63 25.70 -11.20 -7.75
C GLU A 63 25.56 -10.18 -6.62
N GLY A 64 26.66 -9.75 -6.03
CA GLY A 64 26.64 -8.69 -5.01
C GLY A 64 26.14 -7.36 -5.57
N MET A 65 26.57 -6.99 -6.78
CA MET A 65 26.08 -5.80 -7.49
C MET A 65 24.58 -5.88 -7.76
N LEU A 66 24.05 -7.05 -8.11
CA LEU A 66 22.61 -7.24 -8.31
C LEU A 66 21.84 -6.97 -7.01
N LYS A 67 22.31 -7.50 -5.87
CA LYS A 67 21.67 -7.25 -4.56
C LYS A 67 21.69 -5.79 -4.16
N ILE A 68 22.78 -5.09 -4.43
CA ILE A 68 22.89 -3.63 -4.21
C ILE A 68 21.89 -2.87 -5.09
N GLN A 69 21.79 -3.22 -6.37
CA GLN A 69 20.84 -2.59 -7.30
C GLN A 69 19.38 -2.85 -6.91
N GLU A 70 19.05 -4.07 -6.50
CA GLU A 70 17.71 -4.41 -5.98
C GLU A 70 17.34 -3.51 -4.79
N ALA A 71 18.27 -3.29 -3.86
CA ALA A 71 18.06 -2.43 -2.70
C ALA A 71 17.88 -0.96 -3.10
N ASP A 72 18.73 -0.43 -3.98
CA ASP A 72 18.66 0.96 -4.46
C ASP A 72 17.33 1.26 -5.20
N ILE A 73 16.95 0.41 -6.15
CA ILE A 73 15.70 0.58 -6.91
C ILE A 73 14.48 0.52 -5.97
N SER A 74 14.48 -0.43 -5.04
CA SER A 74 13.38 -0.58 -4.06
C SER A 74 13.26 0.65 -3.15
N LEU A 75 14.39 1.22 -2.73
CA LEU A 75 14.43 2.44 -1.91
C LEU A 75 13.91 3.65 -2.69
N ARG A 76 14.34 3.84 -3.94
CA ARG A 76 13.85 4.92 -4.81
C ARG A 76 12.34 4.86 -4.98
N LEU A 77 11.81 3.67 -5.22
CA LEU A 77 10.37 3.45 -5.32
C LEU A 77 9.65 3.84 -4.02
N LEU A 78 10.17 3.41 -2.87
CA LEU A 78 9.58 3.74 -1.56
C LEU A 78 9.55 5.25 -1.31
N ILE A 79 10.61 5.97 -1.68
CA ILE A 79 10.67 7.44 -1.53
C ILE A 79 9.60 8.12 -2.38
N GLN A 80 9.38 7.65 -3.61
CA GLN A 80 8.31 8.17 -4.48
C GLN A 80 6.93 7.93 -3.87
N VAL A 81 6.67 6.72 -3.37
CA VAL A 81 5.41 6.38 -2.70
C VAL A 81 5.22 7.22 -1.43
N ARG A 82 6.28 7.41 -0.63
CA ARG A 82 6.25 8.30 0.55
C ARG A 82 5.86 9.72 0.15
N GLY A 83 6.44 10.25 -0.93
CA GLY A 83 6.09 11.57 -1.47
C GLY A 83 4.61 11.66 -1.81
N LYS A 84 4.09 10.69 -2.58
CA LYS A 84 2.68 10.63 -2.98
C LYS A 84 1.72 10.47 -1.81
N ALA A 85 2.08 9.66 -0.81
CA ALA A 85 1.28 9.51 0.41
C ALA A 85 1.19 10.83 1.20
N MET A 86 2.30 11.59 1.26
CA MET A 86 2.32 12.91 1.89
C MET A 86 1.53 13.96 1.10
N GLU A 87 1.58 13.92 -0.23
CA GLU A 87 0.75 14.76 -1.11
C GLU A 87 -0.74 14.48 -0.86
N ALA A 88 -1.16 13.22 -0.91
CA ALA A 88 -2.55 12.83 -0.66
C ALA A 88 -3.03 13.25 0.75
N TYR A 89 -2.18 13.10 1.77
CA TYR A 89 -2.49 13.60 3.11
C TYR A 89 -2.70 15.13 3.14
N LYS A 90 -1.85 15.90 2.46
CA LYS A 90 -2.00 17.35 2.34
C LYS A 90 -3.26 17.74 1.58
N GLU A 91 -3.64 17.00 0.53
CA GLU A 91 -4.86 17.26 -0.24
C GLU A 91 -6.13 17.04 0.59
N ILE A 92 -6.18 15.96 1.38
CA ILE A 92 -7.33 15.68 2.26
C ILE A 92 -7.54 16.81 3.27
N ILE A 93 -6.47 17.36 3.85
CA ILE A 93 -6.57 18.50 4.80
C ILE A 93 -6.97 19.80 4.10
N LYS A 94 -6.62 19.96 2.83
CA LYS A 94 -6.95 21.15 2.03
C LYS A 94 -8.37 21.16 1.50
N MET A 95 -9.11 20.05 1.56
CA MET A 95 -10.53 20.06 1.22
C MET A 95 -11.25 20.95 2.25
N PRO A 96 -11.86 22.08 1.82
CA PRO A 96 -12.75 22.80 2.71
C PRO A 96 -13.92 21.87 3.06
N ILE A 97 -14.23 21.78 4.35
CA ILE A 97 -15.51 21.25 4.83
C ILE A 97 -16.67 22.12 4.33
#